data_AF-A0A3C0L2E1-F1
#
_entry.id   AF-A0A3C0L2E1-F1
#
_cell.length_a   1.000
_cell.length_b   1.000
_cell.length_c   1.000
_cell.angle_alpha   90.00
_cell.angle_beta   90.00
_cell.angle_gamma   90.00
#
_symmetry.space_group_name_H-M   'P 1'
#
loop_
_entity.id
_entity.type
_entity.pdbx_description
1 polymer ?
#
loop_
_entity_poly.entity_id
_entity_poly.type
_entity_poly.pdbx_seq_one_letter_code
_entity_poly.pdbx_strand_id
1 'polypeptide(L)'
;MLKHFTTALIGAAILSYSGSNAAQNIQLLSAPTNPLQTIAIGSCLDTAKSLAILDVITEAKPDVFIFGGDNIYAADESDDPALASLEAAYEDLARAPEFQNLARNIPILATWDDHDYGL
;
A
#
# COMPACT_ATOMS: atom_id res chain seq x y z
N MET A 1 -60.87 6.19 -28.57
CA MET A 1 -60.08 4.97 -28.87
C MET A 1 -58.68 5.39 -29.30
N LEU A 2 -57.66 4.58 -28.96
CA LEU A 2 -56.22 4.70 -29.27
C LEU A 2 -55.39 5.57 -28.32
N LYS A 3 -54.91 4.99 -27.19
CA LYS A 3 -53.58 4.34 -26.95
C LYS A 3 -52.45 5.38 -26.77
N HIS A 4 -52.19 5.88 -25.56
CA HIS A 4 -51.13 5.39 -24.64
C HIS A 4 -49.82 5.00 -25.36
N PHE A 5 -48.85 5.92 -25.34
CA PHE A 5 -47.42 5.61 -25.51
C PHE A 5 -46.63 6.46 -24.51
N THR A 6 -46.35 5.87 -23.34
CA THR A 6 -45.34 6.35 -22.40
C THR A 6 -43.98 5.81 -22.86
N THR A 7 -43.14 6.67 -23.41
CA THR A 7 -41.73 6.35 -23.67
C THR A 7 -40.94 6.69 -22.41
N ALA A 8 -40.59 5.69 -21.62
CA ALA A 8 -39.64 5.83 -20.53
C ALA A 8 -38.22 5.80 -21.13
N LEU A 9 -37.55 6.94 -21.16
CA LEU A 9 -36.13 7.03 -21.49
C LEU A 9 -35.33 6.61 -20.25
N ILE A 10 -34.93 5.34 -20.19
CA ILE A 10 -33.92 4.90 -19.22
C ILE A 10 -32.58 5.42 -19.74
N GLY A 11 -32.18 6.61 -19.28
CA GLY A 11 -30.84 7.11 -19.48
C GLY A 11 -29.87 6.21 -18.72
N ALA A 12 -29.16 5.34 -19.44
CA ALA A 12 -28.01 4.64 -18.90
C ALA A 12 -26.93 5.69 -18.60
N ALA A 13 -26.86 6.14 -17.35
CA ALA A 13 -25.71 6.85 -16.84
C ALA A 13 -24.57 5.85 -16.78
N ILE A 14 -23.80 5.77 -17.86
CA ILE A 14 -22.48 5.12 -17.84
C ILE A 14 -21.63 6.05 -16.96
N LEU A 15 -21.56 5.76 -15.66
CA LEU A 15 -20.45 6.26 -14.85
C LEU A 15 -19.20 5.57 -15.41
N SER A 16 -18.54 6.24 -16.35
CA SER A 16 -17.16 5.96 -16.68
C SER A 16 -16.35 6.27 -15.42
N TYR A 17 -16.16 5.28 -14.55
CA TYR A 17 -15.17 5.33 -13.51
C TYR A 17 -13.82 5.31 -14.24
N SER A 18 -13.28 6.50 -14.51
CA SER A 18 -11.90 6.64 -14.96
C SER A 18 -11.01 6.18 -13.79
N GLY A 19 -10.78 4.87 -13.73
CA GLY A 19 -9.79 4.25 -12.85
C GLY A 19 -8.44 4.82 -13.21
N SER A 20 -8.07 5.91 -12.55
CA SER A 20 -6.78 6.53 -12.69
C SER A 20 -5.78 5.61 -11.97
N ASN A 21 -5.24 4.62 -12.68
CA ASN A 21 -4.09 3.80 -12.24
C ASN A 21 -2.79 4.62 -12.33
N ALA A 22 -2.81 5.87 -11.88
CA ALA A 22 -1.60 6.54 -11.47
C ALA A 22 -1.37 6.11 -10.02
N ALA A 23 -0.19 5.60 -9.70
CA ALA A 23 0.24 5.39 -8.33
C ALA A 23 -0.19 6.62 -7.51
N GLN A 24 -1.16 6.44 -6.62
CA GLN A 24 -1.58 7.55 -5.77
C GLN A 24 -0.34 7.97 -5.01
N ASN A 25 -0.01 9.26 -5.07
CA ASN A 25 1.15 9.79 -4.39
C ASN A 25 0.98 9.47 -2.90
N ILE A 26 1.76 8.51 -2.39
CA ILE A 26 1.58 8.00 -1.03
C ILE A 26 1.82 9.16 -0.08
N GLN A 27 0.79 9.53 0.68
CA GLN A 27 0.93 10.56 1.69
C GLN A 27 1.49 9.92 2.95
N LEU A 28 2.83 9.94 3.07
CA LEU A 28 3.52 9.53 4.30
C LEU A 28 3.36 10.61 5.37
N LEU A 29 3.10 10.18 6.61
CA LEU A 29 3.16 11.07 7.77
C LEU A 29 4.61 11.37 8.16
N SER A 30 4.86 12.60 8.59
CA SER A 30 6.16 13.00 9.14
C SER A 30 6.48 12.24 10.44
N ALA A 31 7.77 12.03 10.70
CA ALA A 31 8.22 11.43 11.95
C ALA A 31 7.70 12.24 13.17
N PRO A 32 7.26 11.58 14.26
CA PRO A 32 6.80 12.27 15.45
C PRO A 32 7.93 13.03 16.14
N THR A 33 7.61 14.22 16.65
CA THR A 33 8.53 15.03 17.47
C THR A 33 8.17 15.02 18.96
N ASN A 34 7.04 14.44 19.31
CA ASN A 34 6.60 14.27 20.69
C ASN A 34 7.21 12.98 21.28
N PRO A 35 7.32 12.87 22.62
CA PRO A 35 7.73 11.62 23.25
C PRO A 35 6.83 10.45 22.84
N LEU A 36 7.45 9.37 22.35
CA LEU A 36 6.76 8.15 21.96
C LEU A 36 6.41 7.31 23.20
N GLN A 37 5.23 6.69 23.18
CA GLN A 37 4.77 5.74 24.22
C GLN A 37 4.67 4.32 23.68
N THR A 38 4.22 4.16 22.43
CA THR A 38 4.06 2.85 21.77
C THR A 38 4.79 2.84 20.44
N ILE A 39 5.72 1.91 20.29
CA ILE A 39 6.48 1.68 19.06
C ILE A 39 6.16 0.28 18.56
N ALA A 40 5.65 0.19 17.34
CA ALA A 40 5.52 -1.09 16.64
C ALA A 40 6.77 -1.29 15.75
N ILE A 41 7.31 -2.51 15.75
CA ILE A 41 8.48 -2.88 14.95
C ILE A 41 8.15 -4.17 14.21
N GLY A 42 8.48 -4.22 12.93
CA GLY A 42 8.29 -5.41 12.10
C GLY A 42 9.37 -5.52 11.03
N SER A 43 9.60 -6.74 10.57
CA SER A 43 10.55 -7.09 9.50
C SER A 43 10.00 -8.28 8.72
N CYS A 44 10.67 -8.65 7.63
CA CYS A 44 10.37 -9.83 6.83
C CYS A 44 8.93 -9.81 6.26
N LEU A 45 8.55 -8.70 5.61
CA LEU A 45 7.25 -8.54 4.98
C LEU A 45 7.21 -9.24 3.61
N ASP A 46 6.98 -10.54 3.64
CA ASP A 46 6.78 -11.37 2.46
C ASP A 46 5.41 -11.10 1.81
N THR A 47 5.42 -10.41 0.66
CA THR A 47 4.20 -10.03 -0.08
C THR A 47 3.56 -11.17 -0.86
N ALA A 48 4.19 -12.36 -0.92
CA ALA A 48 3.51 -13.58 -1.36
C ALA A 48 2.49 -14.08 -0.33
N LYS A 49 2.54 -13.54 0.91
CA LYS A 49 1.58 -13.78 1.98
C LYS A 49 0.59 -12.61 2.12
N SER A 50 -0.39 -12.80 3.00
CA SER A 50 -1.36 -11.76 3.32
C SER A 50 -0.71 -10.55 3.98
N LEU A 51 -1.05 -9.34 3.52
CA LEU A 51 -0.66 -8.07 4.13
C LEU A 51 -1.56 -7.63 5.28
N ALA A 52 -2.51 -8.47 5.71
CA ALA A 52 -3.44 -8.16 6.81
C ALA A 52 -2.73 -7.80 8.13
N ILE A 53 -1.46 -8.17 8.30
CA ILE A 53 -0.66 -7.73 9.45
C ILE A 53 -0.52 -6.20 9.51
N LEU A 54 -0.46 -5.52 8.36
CA LEU A 54 -0.35 -4.05 8.31
C LEU A 54 -1.64 -3.37 8.81
N ASP A 55 -2.80 -3.98 8.55
CA ASP A 55 -4.07 -3.50 9.12
C ASP A 55 -4.12 -3.71 10.63
N VAL A 56 -3.67 -4.87 11.12
CA VAL A 56 -3.57 -5.14 12.57
C VAL A 56 -2.65 -4.12 13.26
N ILE A 57 -1.51 -3.80 12.66
CA ILE A 57 -0.59 -2.74 13.16
C ILE A 57 -1.29 -1.38 13.16
N THR A 58 -2.02 -1.05 12.09
CA THR A 58 -2.77 0.21 12.00
C THR A 58 -3.85 0.32 13.07
N GLU A 59 -4.59 -0.77 13.32
CA GLU A 59 -5.64 -0.85 14.36
C GLU A 59 -5.08 -0.73 15.78
N ALA A 60 -3.84 -1.19 16.01
CA ALA A 60 -3.13 -1.04 17.28
C ALA A 60 -2.74 0.42 17.59
N LYS A 61 -2.76 1.31 16.59
CA LYS A 61 -2.49 2.76 16.71
C LYS A 61 -1.18 3.08 17.44
N PRO A 62 -0.02 2.51 17.03
CA PRO A 62 1.26 2.91 17.59
C PRO A 62 1.57 4.38 17.24
N ASP A 63 2.43 5.02 18.02
CA ASP A 63 2.88 6.40 17.73
C ASP A 63 3.78 6.43 16.49
N VAL A 64 4.48 5.33 16.21
CA VAL A 64 5.33 5.11 15.04
C VAL A 64 5.43 3.62 14.74
N PHE A 65 5.51 3.28 13.46
CA PHE A 65 5.91 1.95 13.00
C PHE A 65 7.31 1.98 12.41
N ILE A 66 8.15 1.01 12.78
CA ILE A 66 9.51 0.87 12.26
C ILE A 66 9.61 -0.44 11.48
N PHE A 67 9.85 -0.29 10.18
CA PHE A 67 10.35 -1.34 9.31
C PHE A 67 11.83 -1.61 9.63
N GLY A 68 12.11 -2.83 10.08
CA GLY A 68 13.40 -3.26 10.61
C GLY A 68 14.37 -3.82 9.58
N GLY A 69 14.00 -3.88 8.30
CA GLY A 69 14.70 -4.65 7.27
C GLY A 69 13.84 -5.79 6.73
N ASP A 70 14.25 -6.36 5.60
CA ASP A 70 13.43 -7.24 4.78
C ASP A 70 12.02 -6.68 4.58
N ASN A 71 11.95 -5.41 4.17
CA ASN A 71 10.67 -4.71 4.03
C ASN A 71 9.88 -5.21 2.82
N ILE A 72 10.58 -5.83 1.87
CA ILE A 72 10.02 -6.47 0.69
C ILE A 72 10.92 -7.63 0.26
N TYR A 73 10.35 -8.62 -0.43
CA TYR A 73 11.06 -9.66 -1.15
C TYR A 73 10.71 -9.55 -2.63
N ALA A 74 11.72 -9.62 -3.50
CA ALA A 74 11.50 -9.56 -4.94
C ALA A 74 11.01 -10.92 -5.47
N ALA A 75 10.27 -10.93 -6.57
CA ALA A 75 9.89 -12.19 -7.23
C ALA A 75 11.11 -12.91 -7.84
N ASP A 76 12.12 -12.15 -8.25
CA ASP A 76 13.42 -12.61 -8.70
C ASP A 76 14.53 -11.91 -7.91
N GLU A 77 15.40 -12.71 -7.28
CA GLU A 77 16.50 -12.27 -6.40
C GLU A 77 17.86 -12.64 -7.01
N SER A 78 17.96 -12.70 -8.33
CA SER A 78 19.16 -13.18 -9.04
C SER A 78 20.34 -12.18 -9.09
N ASP A 79 20.62 -11.40 -8.04
CA ASP A 79 21.64 -10.34 -8.00
C ASP A 79 21.57 -9.38 -9.21
N ASP A 80 20.36 -9.04 -9.67
CA ASP A 80 20.16 -8.17 -10.84
C ASP A 80 20.62 -6.73 -10.52
N PRO A 81 21.69 -6.20 -11.17
CA PRO A 81 22.16 -4.84 -10.90
C PRO A 81 21.16 -3.76 -11.32
N ALA A 82 20.16 -4.08 -12.16
CA ALA A 82 19.08 -3.17 -12.50
C ALA A 82 17.97 -3.12 -11.43
N LEU A 83 17.95 -4.08 -10.49
CA LEU A 83 16.95 -4.20 -9.42
C LEU A 83 15.50 -4.19 -9.93
N ALA A 84 15.25 -4.63 -11.16
CA ALA A 84 13.95 -4.45 -11.81
C ALA A 84 12.82 -5.19 -11.08
N SER A 85 13.11 -6.41 -10.58
CA SER A 85 12.12 -7.16 -9.80
C SER A 85 11.87 -6.54 -8.42
N LEU A 86 12.89 -5.91 -7.82
CA LEU A 86 12.77 -5.26 -6.52
C LEU A 86 11.97 -3.96 -6.63
N GLU A 87 12.23 -3.14 -7.65
CA GLU A 87 11.45 -1.93 -7.94
C GLU A 87 9.96 -2.27 -8.13
N ALA A 88 9.67 -3.30 -8.93
CA ALA A 88 8.30 -3.77 -9.14
C ALA A 88 7.61 -4.21 -7.83
N ALA A 89 8.33 -4.92 -6.96
CA ALA A 89 7.80 -5.36 -5.67
C ALA A 89 7.48 -4.18 -4.74
N TYR A 90 8.35 -3.16 -4.70
CA TYR A 90 8.08 -1.93 -3.95
C TYR A 90 6.90 -1.14 -4.52
N GLU A 91 6.75 -1.08 -5.84
CA GLU A 91 5.58 -0.46 -6.46
C GLU A 91 4.28 -1.20 -6.12
N ASP A 92 4.31 -2.53 -6.07
CA ASP A 92 3.16 -3.34 -5.69
C ASP A 92 2.78 -3.10 -4.23
N LEU A 93 3.76 -3.07 -3.31
CA LEU A 93 3.52 -2.70 -1.92
C LEU A 93 2.93 -1.28 -1.80
N ALA A 94 3.45 -0.31 -2.57
CA ALA A 94 2.93 1.05 -2.60
C ALA A 94 1.45 1.13 -3.05
N ARG A 95 1.03 0.20 -3.91
CA ARG A 95 -0.36 0.07 -4.38
C ARG A 95 -1.26 -0.70 -3.42
N ALA A 96 -0.70 -1.47 -2.48
CA ALA A 96 -1.46 -2.29 -1.55
C ALA A 96 -2.36 -1.42 -0.64
N PRO A 97 -3.68 -1.70 -0.57
CA PRO A 97 -4.60 -0.95 0.29
C PRO A 97 -4.19 -0.93 1.77
N GLU A 98 -3.65 -2.03 2.27
CA GLU A 98 -3.19 -2.21 3.66
C GLU A 98 -1.98 -1.31 3.96
N PHE A 99 -1.02 -1.23 3.02
CA PHE A 99 0.12 -0.32 3.16
C PHE A 99 -0.31 1.14 3.07
N GLN A 100 -1.22 1.48 2.15
CA GLN A 100 -1.78 2.84 2.07
C GLN A 100 -2.58 3.21 3.32
N ASN A 101 -3.28 2.26 3.93
CA ASN A 101 -3.97 2.46 5.20
C ASN A 101 -2.97 2.77 6.32
N LEU A 102 -1.90 1.97 6.42
CA LEU A 102 -0.81 2.22 7.37
C LEU A 102 -0.18 3.60 7.15
N ALA A 103 0.28 3.89 5.93
CA ALA A 103 0.99 5.12 5.58
C ALA A 103 0.20 6.41 5.85
N ARG A 104 -1.13 6.38 5.68
CA ARG A 104 -2.02 7.52 5.96
C ARG A 104 -2.26 7.75 7.45
N ASN A 105 -2.13 6.73 8.28
CA ASN A 105 -2.55 6.77 9.69
C ASN A 105 -1.40 6.73 10.68
N ILE A 106 -0.29 6.08 10.33
CA ILE A 106 0.85 5.81 11.20
C ILE A 106 2.13 6.37 10.57
N PRO A 107 2.94 7.17 11.29
CA PRO A 107 4.28 7.54 10.85
C PRO A 107 5.15 6.29 10.67
N ILE A 108 5.77 6.16 9.49
CA ILE A 108 6.62 5.02 9.14
C ILE A 108 8.08 5.47 9.11
N LEU A 109 8.93 4.74 9.82
CA LEU A 109 10.38 4.78 9.66
C LEU A 109 10.85 3.44 9.11
N ALA A 110 11.95 3.42 8.35
CA ALA A 110 12.48 2.20 7.78
C ALA A 110 14.01 2.19 7.82
N THR A 111 14.57 1.01 8.06
CA THR A 111 15.92 0.61 7.66
C THR A 111 15.83 -0.52 6.64
N TRP A 112 16.97 -0.98 6.13
CA TRP A 112 17.11 -2.00 5.10
C TRP A 112 17.86 -3.23 5.63
N ASP A 113 17.67 -4.38 5.00
CA ASP A 113 18.50 -5.60 5.10
C ASP A 113 18.91 -6.10 3.68
N ASP A 114 19.39 -7.34 3.55
CA ASP A 114 19.90 -7.92 2.30
C ASP A 114 18.85 -7.99 1.18
N HIS A 115 17.62 -8.42 1.47
CA HIS A 115 16.55 -8.47 0.47
C HIS A 115 16.13 -7.07 -0.04
N ASP A 116 16.26 -6.04 0.79
CA ASP A 116 16.03 -4.64 0.39
C ASP A 116 17.16 -4.07 -0.49
N TYR A 117 18.33 -4.73 -0.49
CA TYR A 117 19.48 -4.40 -1.33
C TYR A 117 19.51 -5.22 -2.63
N GLY A 118 18.62 -6.22 -2.77
CA GLY A 118 18.50 -7.06 -3.96
C GLY A 118 19.47 -8.24 -4.01
N LEU A 119 19.83 -8.78 -2.83
CA LEU A 119 20.65 -9.98 -2.64
C LEU A 119 19.82 -11.16 -2.11
#